data_AF-A0A4Y9REA7-F1
#
_entry.id   AF-A0A4Y9REA7-F1
#
_cell.length_a   1.000
_cell.length_b   1.000
_cell.length_c   1.000
_cell.angle_alpha   90.00
_cell.angle_beta   90.00
_cell.angle_gamma   90.00
#
_symmetry.space_group_name_H-M   'P 1'
#
loop_
_entity.id
_entity.type
_entity.pdbx_description
1 polymer ?
#
loop_
_entity_poly.entity_id
_entity_poly.type
_entity_poly.pdbx_seq_one_letter_code
_entity_poly.pdbx_strand_id
1 'polypeptide(L)' 'MTLIQRLAAATFAACLMSPLPPAVAAIPKPPVMRLGDAVKPLAYELAVTMVPSAPGFDGRVEIDVDIQRPLDFFWMNG' A
#
# COMPACT_ATOMS: atom_id res chain seq x y z
N MET A 1 -57.95 -5.34 19.79
CA MET A 1 -57.04 -5.40 20.95
C MET A 1 -55.75 -6.16 20.59
N THR A 2 -55.15 -5.95 19.40
CA THR A 2 -54.12 -4.92 19.07
C THR A 2 -52.79 -4.98 19.85
N LEU A 3 -52.55 -5.98 20.71
CA LEU A 3 -51.34 -5.98 21.55
C LEU A 3 -50.16 -6.83 21.03
N ILE A 4 -50.38 -7.85 20.19
CA ILE A 4 -49.29 -8.76 19.74
C ILE A 4 -48.49 -8.20 18.54
N GLN A 5 -49.09 -7.32 17.73
CA GLN A 5 -48.41 -6.75 16.54
C GLN A 5 -47.42 -5.63 16.85
N ARG A 6 -47.34 -5.13 18.09
CA ARG A 6 -46.44 -4.02 18.45
C ARG A 6 -45.02 -4.44 18.81
N LEU A 7 -44.75 -5.74 19.02
CA LEU A 7 -43.39 -6.21 19.34
C LEU A 7 -42.53 -6.57 18.12
N ALA A 8 -43.12 -6.73 16.93
CA ALA A 8 -42.35 -7.14 15.74
C ALA A 8 -41.59 -5.98 15.06
N ALA A 9 -41.87 -4.72 15.41
CA ALA A 9 -41.33 -3.56 14.71
C ALA A 9 -40.00 -3.04 15.27
N ALA A 10 -39.61 -3.42 16.49
CA ALA A 10 -38.47 -2.80 17.16
C ALA A 10 -37.11 -3.48 16.86
N THR A 11 -37.09 -4.69 16.29
CA THR A 11 -35.85 -5.45 16.12
C THR A 11 -35.20 -5.33 14.74
N PHE A 12 -35.89 -4.71 13.76
CA PHE A 12 -35.38 -4.65 12.37
C PHE A 12 -34.53 -3.42 12.06
N ALA A 13 -34.48 -2.42 12.95
CA ALA A 13 -33.85 -1.12 12.66
C ALA A 13 -32.38 -0.99 13.09
N ALA A 14 -31.83 -1.93 13.88
CA ALA A 14 -30.53 -1.75 14.51
C ALA A 14 -29.31 -2.10 13.62
N CYS A 15 -29.48 -2.83 12.52
CA CYS A 15 -28.35 -3.20 11.64
C CYS A 15 -27.88 -2.07 10.71
N LEU A 16 -28.63 -0.98 10.56
CA LEU A 16 -28.30 0.08 9.59
C LEU A 16 -27.37 1.17 10.15
N MET A 17 -27.04 1.14 11.44
CA MET A 17 -26.19 2.16 12.09
C MET A 17 -24.79 1.67 12.47
N SER A 18 -24.39 0.47 12.04
CA SER A 18 -23.02 0.02 12.25
C SER A 18 -22.06 0.87 11.40
N PRO A 19 -21.05 1.53 11.99
CA PRO A 19 -20.04 2.24 11.22
C PRO A 19 -19.32 1.27 10.30
N LEU A 20 -19.26 1.60 9.00
CA LEU A 20 -18.56 0.79 8.01
C LEU A 20 -17.08 0.70 8.44
N PRO A 21 -16.49 -0.50 8.54
CA PRO A 21 -15.07 -0.62 8.83
C PRO A 21 -14.27 0.11 7.74
N PRO A 22 -13.17 0.77 8.10
CA PRO A 22 -12.33 1.45 7.12
C PRO A 22 -11.88 0.44 6.05
N ALA A 23 -12.03 0.81 4.78
CA ALA A 23 -11.59 -0.02 3.68
C ALA A 23 -10.06 -0.14 3.74
N VAL A 24 -9.55 -1.36 3.87
CA VAL A 24 -8.12 -1.63 3.78
C VAL A 24 -7.74 -1.55 2.31
N ALA A 25 -6.84 -0.63 1.96
CA ALA A 25 -6.32 -0.54 0.60
C ALA A 25 -5.59 -1.84 0.26
N ALA A 26 -5.92 -2.42 -0.90
CA ALA A 26 -5.25 -3.63 -1.36
C ALA A 26 -3.78 -3.31 -1.68
N ILE A 27 -2.87 -4.15 -1.20
CA ILE A 27 -1.46 -4.05 -1.58
C ILE A 27 -1.35 -4.35 -3.08
N PRO A 28 -0.74 -3.46 -3.89
CA PRO A 28 -0.55 -3.70 -5.32
C PRO A 28 0.18 -5.03 -5.55
N LYS A 29 -0.10 -5.73 -6.65
CA LYS A 29 0.68 -6.93 -7.00
C LYS A 29 2.00 -6.50 -7.65
N PRO A 30 3.13 -7.20 -7.39
CA PRO A 30 4.37 -6.93 -8.08
C PRO A 30 4.25 -7.26 -9.57
N PRO A 31 4.90 -6.49 -10.46
CA PRO A 31 4.95 -6.81 -11.88
C PRO A 31 5.81 -8.06 -12.11
N VAL A 32 5.48 -8.83 -13.14
CA VAL A 32 6.17 -10.10 -13.41
C VAL A 32 7.53 -9.90 -14.08
N MET A 33 7.67 -8.91 -14.97
CA MET A 33 8.93 -8.69 -15.73
C MET A 33 9.37 -7.23 -15.86
N ARG A 34 8.45 -6.29 -16.06
CA ARG A 34 8.81 -4.88 -16.28
C ARG A 34 8.13 -3.98 -15.26
N LEU A 35 8.90 -3.06 -14.69
CA LEU A 35 8.36 -1.94 -13.92
C LEU A 35 7.53 -1.03 -14.85
N GLY A 36 6.59 -0.29 -14.26
CA GLY A 36 5.85 0.74 -14.97
C GLY A 36 6.75 1.93 -15.35
N ASP A 37 6.25 2.78 -16.23
CA ASP A 37 6.92 3.98 -16.75
C ASP A 37 6.52 5.28 -16.01
N ALA A 38 5.76 5.18 -14.92
CA ALA A 38 5.28 6.33 -14.16
C ALA A 38 6.37 7.02 -13.33
N VAL A 39 7.49 6.33 -13.09
CA VAL A 39 8.65 6.84 -12.35
C VAL A 39 9.89 6.57 -13.18
N LYS A 40 10.72 7.59 -13.40
CA LYS A 40 12.00 7.47 -14.13
C LYS A 40 13.15 7.90 -13.23
N PRO A 41 14.20 7.07 -13.08
CA PRO A 41 15.40 7.51 -12.36
C PRO A 41 16.14 8.56 -13.19
N LEU A 42 16.64 9.58 -12.50
CA LEU A 42 17.43 10.68 -13.06
C LEU A 42 18.91 10.54 -12.71
N ALA A 43 19.20 10.20 -11.46
CA ALA A 43 20.54 10.03 -10.95
C ALA A 43 20.58 8.95 -9.85
N TYR A 44 21.76 8.40 -9.64
CA TYR A 44 22.07 7.45 -8.57
C TYR A 44 23.31 7.93 -7.84
N GLU A 45 23.22 8.04 -6.52
CA GLU A 45 24.38 8.14 -5.65
C GLU A 45 24.49 6.85 -4.83
N LEU A 46 25.67 6.22 -4.89
CA LEU A 46 25.92 4.93 -4.27
C LEU A 46 27.14 5.03 -3.35
N ALA A 47 26.93 4.80 -2.07
CA ALA A 47 27.98 4.64 -1.08
C ALA A 47 28.00 3.19 -0.58
N VAL A 48 29.09 2.47 -0.82
CA VAL A 48 29.27 1.07 -0.40
C VAL A 48 30.54 0.94 0.43
N THR A 49 30.43 0.23 1.54
CA THR A 49 31.56 -0.18 2.37
C THR A 49 31.77 -1.68 2.22
N MET A 50 32.97 -2.07 1.81
CA MET A 50 33.38 -3.47 1.69
C MET A 50 34.62 -3.71 2.54
N VAL A 51 34.54 -4.71 3.43
CA VAL A 51 35.67 -5.20 4.22
C VAL A 51 36.08 -6.55 3.63
N PRO A 52 37.24 -6.68 2.94
CA PRO A 52 37.57 -7.90 2.20
C PRO A 52 37.62 -9.19 3.03
N SER A 53 37.91 -9.08 4.33
CA SER A 53 37.96 -10.21 5.26
C SER A 53 36.60 -10.57 5.87
N ALA A 54 35.54 -9.82 5.58
CA ALA A 54 34.19 -10.05 6.09
C ALA A 54 33.24 -10.45 4.95
N PRO A 55 32.23 -11.29 5.21
CA PRO A 55 31.21 -11.60 4.23
C PRO A 55 30.25 -10.42 4.02
N GLY A 56 29.94 -10.11 2.76
CA GLY A 56 28.95 -9.11 2.38
C GLY A 56 29.49 -7.69 2.27
N PHE A 57 28.57 -6.73 2.22
CA PHE A 57 28.84 -5.30 2.16
C PHE A 57 27.68 -4.54 2.79
N ASP A 58 27.97 -3.31 3.22
CA ASP A 58 26.97 -2.36 3.67
C ASP A 58 26.92 -1.18 2.70
N GLY A 59 25.78 -0.50 2.60
CA GLY A 59 25.71 0.66 1.74
C GLY A 59 24.40 1.43 1.83
N ARG A 60 24.41 2.55 1.12
CA ARG A 60 23.27 3.43 0.90
C ARG A 60 23.18 3.71 -0.58
N VAL A 61 21.96 3.68 -1.10
CA VAL A 61 21.64 4.21 -2.42
C VAL A 61 20.66 5.35 -2.27
N GLU A 62 20.95 6.46 -2.93
CA GLU A 62 20.02 7.58 -3.12
C GLU A 62 19.68 7.63 -4.60
N ILE A 63 18.40 7.77 -4.92
CA ILE A 63 17.87 7.72 -6.28
C ILE A 63 17.01 8.95 -6.49
N ASP A 64 17.46 9.86 -7.34
CA ASP A 64 16.64 10.97 -7.80
C ASP A 64 15.65 10.44 -8.83
N VAL A 65 14.37 10.74 -8.66
CA VAL A 65 13.31 10.24 -9.54
C VAL A 65 12.43 11.36 -10.07
N ASP A 66 12.03 11.21 -11.34
CA ASP A 66 10.96 11.99 -11.98
C ASP A 66 9.65 11.19 -11.91
N ILE A 67 8.62 11.77 -11.28
CA ILE A 67 7.28 11.20 -11.18
C ILE A 67 6.42 11.77 -12.31
N GLN A 68 6.18 10.95 -13.33
CA GLN A 68 5.55 11.38 -14.58
C GLN A 68 4.02 11.40 -14.51
N ARG A 69 3.44 10.68 -13.55
CA ARG A 69 1.97 10.59 -13.34
C ARG A 69 1.68 10.52 -11.83
N PRO A 70 0.56 11.08 -11.33
CA PRO A 70 0.18 10.95 -9.93
C PRO A 70 0.05 9.48 -9.52
N LEU A 71 0.65 9.11 -8.39
CA LEU A 71 0.64 7.75 -7.85
C LEU A 71 0.89 7.78 -6.34
N ASP A 72 0.25 6.85 -5.62
CA ASP A 72 0.44 6.67 -4.18
C ASP A 72 1.53 5.65 -3.85
N PHE A 73 1.91 4.82 -4.84
CA PHE A 73 2.82 3.69 -4.69
C PHE A 73 3.46 3.31 -6.03
N PHE A 74 4.74 2.87 -6.01
CA PHE A 74 5.40 2.22 -7.14
C PHE A 74 6.33 1.10 -6.67
N TRP A 75 6.65 0.19 -7.60
CA TRP A 75 7.60 -0.89 -7.38
C TRP A 75 9.01 -0.51 -7.82
N MET A 76 10.01 -1.03 -7.11
CA MET A 76 11.43 -0.93 -7.46
C MET A 76 12.08 -2.31 -7.30
N ASN A 77 13.16 -2.55 -8.05
CA ASN A 77 14.00 -3.73 -7.85
C ASN A 77 14.88 -3.55 -6.61
N GLY A 78 15.12 -4.63 -5.87
CA GLY A 78 15.99 -4.68 -4.70
C GLY A 78 16.68 -6.04 -4.59
#